data_AF-A0A4Q6B5T0-F1
#
_entry.id   AF-A0A4Q6B5T0-F1
#
_cell.length_a   1.000
_cell.length_b   1.000
_cell.length_c   1.000
_cell.angle_alpha   90.00
_cell.angle_beta   90.00
_cell.angle_gamma   90.00
#
_symmetry.space_group_name_H-M   'P 1'
#
loop_
_entity.id
_entity.type
_entity.pdbx_description
1 polymer ?
#
loop_
_entity_poly.entity_id
_entity_poly.type
_entity_poly.pdbx_seq_one_letter_code
_entity_poly.pdbx_strand_id
1 'polypeptide(L)'
;MSVVKTEKSGARDPRTDLRIKDGGPLSGTWKIFAGIGALGLAGAAAGFAMDPKRFAFSYLFGFFCFLTPALGALWFVLIQHLTKAGWSVTVRRTAEFFMAGLPVFAILSLPVLLSIHTLYPWTNQGEHSEHGS
;
A
#
# COMPACT_ATOMS: atom_id res chain seq x y z
N MET A 1 -2.76 65.43 22.47
CA MET A 1 -1.59 64.69 22.98
C MET A 1 -1.85 63.20 22.79
N SER A 2 -1.59 62.68 21.59
CA SER A 2 -1.83 61.27 21.24
C SER A 2 -0.55 60.48 21.48
N VAL A 3 -0.55 59.67 22.53
CA VAL A 3 0.53 58.73 22.83
C VAL A 3 0.62 57.73 21.68
N VAL A 4 1.62 57.91 20.82
CA VAL A 4 1.98 56.97 19.76
C VAL A 4 2.48 55.70 20.45
N LYS A 5 1.64 54.66 20.45
CA LYS A 5 1.99 53.33 20.90
C LYS A 5 3.00 52.76 19.91
N THR A 6 4.29 52.85 20.24
CA THR A 6 5.37 52.20 19.50
C THR A 6 5.17 50.69 19.62
N GLU A 7 4.62 50.08 18.57
CA GLU A 7 4.60 48.63 18.44
C GLU A 7 6.05 48.16 18.34
N LYS A 8 6.46 47.37 19.32
CA LYS A 8 7.78 46.76 19.39
C LYS A 8 7.87 45.74 18.25
N SER A 9 8.36 46.19 17.09
CA SER A 9 8.69 45.34 15.96
C SER A 9 9.74 44.33 16.41
N GLY A 10 9.26 43.15 16.83
CA GLY A 10 10.09 42.04 17.26
C GLY A 10 10.99 41.61 16.10
N ALA A 11 12.29 41.79 16.26
CA ALA A 11 13.28 41.17 15.39
C ALA A 11 13.01 39.65 15.39
N ARG A 12 12.61 39.10 14.24
CA ARG A 12 12.39 37.66 14.07
C ARG A 12 13.72 36.94 14.27
N ASP A 13 13.77 35.97 15.18
CA ASP A 13 14.97 35.17 15.44
C ASP A 13 15.27 34.26 14.24
N PRO A 14 16.43 34.38 13.57
CA PRO A 14 16.80 33.55 12.43
C PRO A 14 16.85 32.05 12.74
N ARG A 15 16.89 31.63 14.01
CA ARG A 15 16.83 30.20 14.41
C ARG A 15 15.44 29.60 14.31
N THR A 16 14.40 30.43 14.34
CA THR A 16 12.99 30.02 14.25
C THR A 16 12.40 30.18 12.85
N ASP A 17 13.14 30.79 11.92
CA ASP A 17 12.75 31.02 10.53
C ASP A 17 13.19 29.89 9.57
N LEU A 18 13.33 28.67 10.10
CA LEU A 18 13.50 27.42 9.33
C LEU A 18 12.13 26.85 8.95
N ARG A 19 11.21 27.70 8.47
CA ARG A 19 9.95 27.24 7.92
C ARG A 19 10.26 26.50 6.62
N ILE A 20 10.17 25.17 6.66
CA ILE A 20 10.29 24.32 5.46
C ILE A 20 9.32 24.88 4.42
N LYS A 21 9.86 25.25 3.26
CA LYS A 21 9.07 25.76 2.15
C LYS A 21 8.18 24.63 1.64
N ASP A 22 6.92 24.64 2.06
CA ASP A 22 5.94 23.64 1.66
C ASP A 22 5.65 23.79 0.16
N GLY A 23 6.30 22.94 -0.64
CA GLY A 23 6.22 22.95 -2.10
C GLY A 23 7.21 21.99 -2.76
N GLY A 24 7.72 21.00 -2.02
CA GLY A 24 8.64 20.00 -2.57
C GLY A 24 7.97 19.16 -3.67
N PRO A 25 8.74 18.62 -4.64
CA PRO A 25 8.22 17.76 -5.71
C PRO A 25 7.50 16.50 -5.17
N LEU A 26 7.73 16.16 -3.90
CA LEU A 26 7.08 15.06 -3.18
C LEU A 26 5.66 15.38 -2.68
N SER A 27 5.22 16.64 -2.69
CA SER A 27 3.86 17.03 -2.30
C SER A 27 2.78 16.47 -3.23
N GLY A 28 3.16 16.09 -4.45
CA GLY A 28 2.28 15.47 -5.45
C GLY A 28 2.32 13.94 -5.49
N THR A 29 3.19 13.27 -4.73
CA THR A 29 3.40 11.82 -4.87
C THR A 29 2.15 11.00 -4.49
N TRP A 30 1.34 11.47 -3.54
CA TRP A 30 0.06 10.83 -3.20
C TRP A 30 -0.92 10.79 -4.38
N LYS A 31 -0.87 11.76 -5.30
CA LYS A 31 -1.69 11.78 -6.52
C LYS A 31 -1.28 10.67 -7.49
N ILE A 32 -0.01 10.32 -7.53
CA ILE A 32 0.51 9.22 -8.37
C ILE A 32 0.00 7.88 -7.81
N PHE A 33 0.06 7.69 -6.49
CA PHE A 33 -0.51 6.50 -5.84
C PHE A 33 -2.03 6.41 -6.02
N ALA A 34 -2.73 7.53 -5.91
CA ALA A 34 -4.17 7.60 -6.21
C ALA A 34 -4.47 7.25 -7.67
N GLY A 35 -3.65 7.72 -8.62
CA GLY A 35 -3.75 7.40 -10.04
C GLY A 35 -3.51 5.91 -10.33
N ILE A 36 -2.50 5.30 -9.70
CA ILE A 36 -2.23 3.86 -9.81
C ILE A 36 -3.40 3.06 -9.23
N GLY A 37 -3.96 3.49 -8.10
CA GLY A 37 -5.16 2.88 -7.51
C GLY A 37 -6.37 2.96 -8.44
N ALA A 38 -6.62 4.12 -9.04
CA ALA A 38 -7.70 4.31 -10.01
C ALA A 38 -7.50 3.47 -11.28
N LEU A 39 -6.27 3.36 -11.77
CA LEU A 39 -5.92 2.51 -12.92
C LEU A 39 -6.12 1.02 -12.60
N GLY A 40 -5.75 0.60 -11.39
CA GLY A 40 -6.00 -0.77 -10.91
C GLY A 40 -7.50 -1.08 -10.83
N LEU A 41 -8.32 -0.12 -10.40
CA LEU A 41 -9.77 -0.25 -10.31
C LEU A 41 -10.42 -0.30 -11.70
N ALA A 42 -9.95 0.53 -12.63
CA ALA A 42 -10.38 0.51 -14.04
C ALA A 42 -9.97 -0.79 -14.74
N GLY A 43 -8.75 -1.28 -14.49
CA GLY A 43 -8.26 -2.56 -15.01
C GLY A 43 -9.05 -3.75 -14.46
N ALA A 44 -9.47 -3.69 -13.19
CA ALA A 44 -10.34 -4.71 -12.60
C ALA A 44 -11.73 -4.72 -13.23
N ALA A 45 -12.32 -3.54 -13.46
CA ALA A 45 -13.61 -3.42 -14.13
C ALA A 45 -13.55 -3.91 -15.59
N ALA A 46 -12.49 -3.57 -16.34
CA ALA A 46 -12.31 -4.02 -17.72
C ALA A 46 -12.03 -5.53 -17.81
N GLY A 47 -11.22 -6.08 -16.90
CA GLY A 47 -10.91 -7.51 -16.85
C GLY A 47 -12.12 -8.39 -16.51
N PHE A 48 -12.99 -7.91 -15.62
CA PHE A 48 -14.24 -8.59 -15.29
C PHE A 48 -15.23 -8.62 -16.47
N ALA A 49 -15.21 -7.60 -17.33
CA ALA A 49 -16.11 -7.49 -18.49
C ALA A 49 -15.73 -8.41 -19.66
N MET A 50 -14.47 -8.84 -19.78
CA MET A 50 -14.01 -9.66 -20.92
C MET A 50 -14.06 -11.16 -20.60
N ASP A 51 -13.38 -11.59 -19.54
CA ASP A 51 -13.26 -13.01 -19.22
C ASP A 51 -12.94 -13.21 -17.72
N PRO A 52 -13.98 -13.34 -16.87
CA PRO A 52 -13.81 -13.27 -15.42
C PRO A 52 -12.91 -14.38 -14.86
N LYS A 53 -12.87 -15.56 -15.50
CA LYS A 53 -11.97 -16.65 -15.08
C LYS A 53 -10.51 -16.30 -15.31
N ARG A 54 -10.16 -15.84 -16.51
CA ARG A 54 -8.78 -15.53 -16.88
C ARG A 54 -8.25 -14.31 -16.14
N PHE A 55 -9.11 -13.32 -15.90
CA PHE A 55 -8.78 -12.17 -15.05
C PHE A 55 -8.47 -12.60 -13.61
N ALA A 56 -9.30 -13.46 -13.01
CA ALA A 56 -9.10 -13.92 -11.63
C ALA A 56 -7.74 -14.63 -11.45
N PHE A 57 -7.35 -15.52 -12.37
CA PHE A 57 -6.05 -16.21 -12.31
C PHE A 57 -4.86 -15.25 -12.48
N SER A 58 -4.91 -14.33 -13.45
CA SER A 58 -3.82 -13.36 -13.65
C SER A 58 -3.69 -12.37 -12.49
N TYR A 59 -4.82 -11.94 -11.90
CA TYR A 59 -4.83 -11.07 -10.73
C TYR A 59 -4.24 -11.78 -9.50
N LEU A 60 -4.63 -13.03 -9.25
CA LEU A 60 -4.09 -13.85 -8.15
C LEU A 60 -2.58 -14.04 -8.28
N PHE A 61 -2.08 -14.32 -9.49
CA PHE A 61 -0.64 -14.44 -9.75
C PHE A 61 0.10 -13.12 -9.44
N GLY A 62 -0.43 -12.00 -9.93
CA GLY A 62 0.14 -10.68 -9.64
C GLY A 62 0.16 -10.39 -8.14
N PHE A 63 -0.93 -10.70 -7.44
CA PHE A 63 -1.02 -10.55 -5.99
C PHE A 63 0.08 -11.33 -5.26
N PHE A 64 0.28 -12.62 -5.58
CA PHE A 64 1.35 -13.43 -4.97
C PHE A 64 2.77 -12.96 -5.33
N CYS A 65 2.97 -12.47 -6.56
CA CYS A 65 4.26 -11.96 -7.02
C CYS A 65 4.75 -10.81 -6.13
N PHE A 66 3.85 -9.91 -5.71
CA PHE A 66 4.19 -8.80 -4.85
C PHE A 66 4.06 -9.11 -3.35
N LEU A 67 3.17 -10.03 -2.96
CA LEU A 67 3.01 -10.46 -1.57
C LEU A 67 4.25 -11.21 -1.07
N THR A 68 4.85 -12.08 -1.89
CA THR A 68 6.02 -12.90 -1.53
C THR A 68 7.22 -12.07 -1.06
N PRO A 69 7.71 -11.05 -1.81
CA PRO A 69 8.81 -10.21 -1.35
C PRO A 69 8.45 -9.35 -0.14
N ALA A 70 7.18 -8.92 0.02
CA ALA A 70 6.73 -8.22 1.22
C ALA A 70 6.79 -9.12 2.47
N LEU A 71 6.38 -10.39 2.34
CA LEU A 71 6.52 -11.40 3.39
C LEU A 71 8.00 -11.73 3.67
N GLY A 72 8.82 -11.80 2.61
CA GLY A 72 10.26 -11.99 2.72
C GLY A 72 10.94 -10.86 3.49
N ALA A 73 10.53 -9.61 3.27
CA ALA A 73 11.02 -8.45 4.01
C ALA A 73 10.62 -8.53 5.50
N LEU A 74 9.38 -8.93 5.81
CA LEU A 74 8.94 -9.15 7.20
C LEU A 74 9.83 -10.20 7.89
N TRP A 75 10.00 -11.36 7.27
CA TRP A 75 10.84 -12.43 7.81
C TRP A 75 12.31 -11.99 7.98
N PHE A 76 12.83 -11.23 7.02
CA PHE A 76 14.17 -10.66 7.10
C PHE A 76 14.30 -9.69 8.29
N VAL A 77 13.33 -8.80 8.52
CA VAL A 77 13.31 -7.92 9.70
C VAL A 77 13.35 -8.73 11.00
N LEU A 78 12.56 -9.80 11.10
CA LEU A 78 12.56 -10.69 12.27
C LEU A 78 13.97 -11.28 12.54
N ILE A 79 14.67 -11.74 11.50
CA ILE A 79 16.06 -12.24 11.63
C ILE A 79 16.99 -11.14 12.13
N GLN A 80 16.90 -9.93 11.57
CA GLN A 80 17.75 -8.82 11.96
C GLN A 80 17.57 -8.45 13.44
N HIS A 81 16.35 -8.57 13.97
CA HIS A 81 16.07 -8.40 15.40
C HIS A 81 16.67 -9.53 16.26
N LEU A 82 16.60 -10.78 15.79
CA LEU A 82 17.18 -11.94 16.50
C LEU A 82 18.71 -11.86 16.60
N THR A 83 19.39 -11.46 15.53
CA THR A 83 20.86 -11.42 15.46
C THR A 83 21.47 -10.19 16.11
N LYS A 84 20.67 -9.19 16.54
CA LYS A 84 21.14 -7.90 17.09
C LYS A 84 22.22 -7.25 16.22
N ALA A 85 22.04 -7.32 14.90
CA ALA A 85 23.00 -6.84 13.90
C ALA A 85 23.10 -5.29 13.91
N GLY A 86 23.98 -4.74 14.76
CA GLY A 86 24.12 -3.29 14.98
C GLY A 86 24.58 -2.46 13.77
N TRP A 87 25.23 -3.11 12.80
CA TRP A 87 25.71 -2.51 11.55
C TRP A 87 24.63 -2.26 10.48
N SER A 88 23.42 -2.81 10.60
CA SER A 88 22.47 -2.90 9.47
C SER A 88 21.21 -2.05 9.66
N VAL A 89 21.39 -0.77 10.00
CA VAL A 89 20.27 0.16 10.16
C VAL A 89 19.60 0.47 8.82
N THR A 90 20.38 0.60 7.74
CA THR A 90 19.85 0.92 6.40
C THR A 90 19.00 -0.22 5.84
N VAL A 91 19.48 -1.47 5.95
CA VAL A 91 18.75 -2.63 5.43
C VAL A 91 17.46 -2.86 6.22
N ARG A 92 17.49 -2.64 7.54
CA ARG A 92 16.28 -2.70 8.37
C ARG A 92 15.25 -1.65 7.95
N ARG A 93 15.66 -0.39 7.70
CA ARG A 93 14.74 0.66 7.20
C ARG A 93 14.10 0.28 5.87
N THR A 94 14.87 -0.24 4.91
CA THR A 94 14.31 -0.68 3.62
C THR A 94 13.28 -1.78 3.82
N ALA A 95 13.55 -2.77 4.67
CA ALA A 95 12.63 -3.85 4.93
C ALA A 95 11.39 -3.40 5.74
N GLU A 96 11.53 -2.44 6.67
CA GLU A 96 10.41 -1.75 7.34
C GLU A 96 9.51 -1.03 6.34
N PHE A 97 10.07 -0.38 5.30
CA PHE A 97 9.29 0.23 4.22
C PHE A 97 8.48 -0.79 3.42
N PHE A 98 9.06 -1.95 3.08
CA PHE A 98 8.32 -3.02 2.41
C PHE A 98 7.23 -3.62 3.32
N MET A 99 7.52 -3.79 4.61
CA MET A 99 6.54 -4.24 5.61
C MET A 99 5.39 -3.25 5.76
N ALA A 100 5.66 -1.94 5.71
CA ALA A 100 4.63 -0.90 5.77
C ALA A 100 3.63 -0.96 4.59
N GLY A 101 3.96 -1.69 3.52
CA GLY A 101 3.04 -1.98 2.41
C GLY A 101 2.06 -3.12 2.68
N LEU A 102 2.28 -3.98 3.68
CA LEU A 102 1.42 -5.13 4.00
C LEU A 102 -0.07 -4.77 4.25
N PRO A 103 -0.41 -3.68 4.96
CA PRO A 103 -1.81 -3.28 5.14
C PRO A 103 -2.53 -2.98 3.81
N VAL A 104 -1.81 -2.50 2.80
CA VAL A 104 -2.37 -2.22 1.46
C VAL A 104 -2.71 -3.54 0.75
N PHE A 105 -1.90 -4.58 0.91
CA PHE A 105 -2.22 -5.92 0.39
C PHE A 105 -3.48 -6.51 1.02
N ALA A 106 -3.82 -6.15 2.27
CA ALA A 106 -5.07 -6.59 2.88
C ALA A 106 -6.29 -6.04 2.12
N ILE A 107 -6.24 -4.77 1.67
CA ILE A 107 -7.30 -4.17 0.85
C ILE A 107 -7.33 -4.79 -0.55
N LEU A 108 -6.16 -5.02 -1.16
CA LEU A 108 -6.02 -5.68 -2.46
C LEU A 108 -6.47 -7.15 -2.45
N SER A 109 -6.71 -7.76 -1.29
CA SER A 109 -7.22 -9.13 -1.21
C SER A 109 -8.74 -9.23 -1.44
N LEU A 110 -9.48 -8.12 -1.32
CA LEU A 110 -10.95 -8.11 -1.48
C LEU A 110 -11.41 -8.64 -2.86
N PRO A 111 -10.82 -8.24 -4.00
CA PRO A 111 -11.20 -8.79 -5.31
C PRO A 111 -10.88 -10.29 -5.46
N VAL A 112 -9.86 -10.80 -4.77
CA VAL A 112 -9.52 -12.23 -4.75
C VAL A 112 -10.60 -13.03 -4.04
N LEU A 113 -11.05 -12.54 -2.88
CA LEU A 113 -12.09 -13.20 -2.08
C LEU A 113 -13.42 -13.28 -2.81
N LEU A 114 -13.79 -12.24 -3.56
CA LEU A 114 -15.02 -12.25 -4.38
C LEU A 114 -14.93 -13.23 -5.57
N SER A 115 -13.73 -13.48 -6.09
CA SER A 115 -13.50 -14.41 -7.22
C SER A 115 -13.24 -15.86 -6.78
N ILE A 116 -13.45 -16.18 -5.51
CA ILE A 116 -13.09 -17.50 -4.94
C ILE A 116 -13.89 -18.64 -5.58
N HIS A 117 -15.16 -18.40 -5.92
CA HIS A 117 -16.06 -19.36 -6.55
C HIS A 117 -15.72 -19.68 -8.01
N THR A 118 -15.09 -18.74 -8.71
CA THR A 118 -14.57 -18.93 -10.07
C THR A 118 -13.17 -19.54 -10.09
N LEU A 119 -12.35 -19.28 -9.06
CA LEU A 119 -10.98 -19.80 -8.92
C LEU A 119 -10.93 -21.24 -8.41
N TYR A 120 -11.84 -21.59 -7.49
CA TYR A 120 -11.77 -22.85 -6.77
C TYR A 120 -13.05 -23.67 -6.99
N PRO A 121 -13.03 -24.65 -7.90
CA PRO A 121 -14.21 -25.46 -8.23
C PRO A 121 -14.84 -26.15 -7.02
N TRP A 122 -14.03 -26.51 -6.02
CA TRP A 122 -14.48 -27.16 -4.79
C TRP A 122 -15.26 -26.26 -3.83
N THR A 123 -15.34 -24.95 -4.09
CA THR A 123 -16.19 -24.02 -3.31
C THR A 123 -17.62 -23.98 -3.84
N ASN A 124 -17.89 -24.61 -5.00
CA ASN A 124 -19.22 -24.82 -5.54
C ASN A 124 -19.83 -26.09 -4.95
N GLN A 125 -20.07 -26.09 -3.64
CA GLN A 125 -20.76 -27.20 -2.96
C GLN A 125 -22.21 -27.41 -3.47
N GLY A 126 -22.78 -26.45 -4.20
CA GLY A 126 -24.18 -26.48 -4.65
C GLY A 126 -24.48 -27.38 -5.85
N GLU A 127 -23.49 -27.89 -6.59
CA GLU A 127 -23.74 -28.74 -7.77
C GLU A 127 -23.67 -30.25 -7.48
N HIS A 128 -23.23 -30.65 -6.27
CA HIS A 128 -23.12 -32.07 -5.89
C HIS A 128 -24.43 -32.70 -5.38
N SER A 129 -25.51 -31.93 -5.23
CA SER A 129 -26.80 -32.42 -4.71
C SER A 129 -27.78 -32.95 -5.76
N GLU A 130 -27.46 -32.92 -7.06
CA GLU A 130 -28.42 -33.29 -8.13
C GLU A 130 -28.10 -34.61 -8.88
N HIS A 131 -27.16 -35.45 -8.41
CA HIS A 131 -26.91 -36.79 -8.99
C HIS A 131 -27.37 -37.94 -8.08
N GLY A 132 -28.47 -37.73 -7.35
CA GLY A 132 -29.09 -38.71 -6.47
C GLY A 132 -30.61 -38.75 -6.61
N SER A 133 -31.13 -39.06 -7.80
CA SER A 133 -32.50 -39.55 -8.02
C SER A 133 -32.58 -40.36 -9.31
#